data_AF-A0A945Z9M9-F1
#
_entry.id   AF-A0A945Z9M9-F1
#
_cell.length_a   1.000
_cell.length_b   1.000
_cell.length_c   1.000
_cell.angle_alpha   90.00
_cell.angle_beta   90.00
_cell.angle_gamma   90.00
#
_symmetry.space_group_name_H-M   'P 1'
#
loop_
_entity.id
_entity.type
_entity.pdbx_description
1 polymer ?
#
loop_
_entity_poly.entity_id
_entity_poly.type
_entity_poly.pdbx_seq_one_letter_code
_entity_poly.pdbx_strand_id
1 'polypeptide(L)'
;MKIRHFAFLFVGVFLLASCGDSEEKHDHSGDDTALDEVTEQPAESGVNPLADFKFHTMIANLPSPLETFHIIEQVNLYTDEIKLTPTSGVHDLSTAMARAYGYGVFMTDMGFMAYEHQNQKTLDYFNVCRDLSNELGAGEVFDRTITTNFEENTTSQEKFVKMMDHAFNEMDQYMVDNERFVNATEIFLGSWVESQVIAAGILQGRELNDDTRPVYEGIFSQKRHASDLINVLGEIDSEISPDVYEAVEELMMFYAGFSDVESISQDDLSELENKLSRLKGLLLA
;
A
#
# COMPACT_ATOMS: atom_id res chain seq x y z
N MET A 1 69.81 -2.44 11.28
CA MET A 1 69.06 -1.32 11.89
C MET A 1 69.42 -0.03 11.15
N LYS A 2 68.57 0.40 10.21
CA LYS A 2 68.57 1.73 9.58
C LYS A 2 67.12 2.01 9.20
N ILE A 3 66.42 2.82 9.99
CA ILE A 3 65.06 3.28 9.70
C ILE A 3 65.11 4.80 9.58
N ARG A 4 64.61 5.28 8.44
CA ARG A 4 64.59 6.67 7.99
C ARG A 4 63.39 7.40 8.59
N HIS A 5 63.69 8.61 9.03
CA HIS A 5 62.89 9.85 9.12
C HIS A 5 61.59 9.87 8.28
N PHE A 6 60.51 10.57 8.66
CA PHE A 6 60.43 12.01 8.98
C PHE A 6 58.97 12.32 9.38
N ALA A 7 58.74 13.11 10.44
CA ALA A 7 57.44 13.70 10.75
C ALA A 7 57.65 15.21 10.94
N PHE A 8 56.98 16.02 10.10
CA PHE A 8 56.97 17.48 10.18
C PHE A 8 55.57 17.91 10.59
N LEU A 9 55.48 18.59 11.74
CA LEU A 9 54.28 19.20 12.30
C LEU A 9 54.41 20.71 12.04
N PHE A 10 53.47 21.29 11.28
CA PHE A 10 53.49 22.72 10.95
C PHE A 10 52.47 23.46 11.83
N VAL A 11 52.99 24.32 12.70
CA VAL A 11 52.25 25.29 13.52
C VAL A 11 52.18 26.61 12.75
N GLY A 12 51.00 27.22 12.70
CA GLY A 12 50.81 28.58 12.17
C GLY A 12 49.80 29.36 13.01
N VAL A 13 50.31 30.26 13.84
CA VAL A 13 49.58 31.29 14.62
C VAL A 13 50.01 32.65 14.07
N PHE A 14 49.08 33.51 13.64
CA PHE A 14 49.24 34.96 13.41
C PHE A 14 47.84 35.52 13.08
N LEU A 15 47.35 36.70 13.46
CA LEU A 15 47.62 37.70 14.51
C LEU A 15 46.35 38.60 14.58
N LEU A 16 46.16 39.25 15.72
CA LEU A 16 45.14 40.26 16.01
C LEU A 16 45.45 41.64 15.38
N ALA A 17 44.40 42.38 15.03
CA ALA A 17 44.33 43.85 14.88
C ALA A 17 42.87 44.26 15.18
N SER A 18 42.49 45.05 16.20
CA SER A 18 42.91 46.36 16.74
C SER A 18 42.38 47.59 15.97
N CYS A 19 41.39 48.25 16.58
CA CYS A 19 41.07 49.69 16.68
C CYS A 19 39.77 49.78 17.50
N GLY A 20 39.53 50.63 18.51
CA GLY A 20 40.01 51.97 18.87
C GLY A 20 38.74 52.80 19.16
N ASP A 21 38.28 52.88 20.41
CA ASP A 21 38.43 53.98 21.40
C ASP A 21 37.44 55.17 21.24
N SER A 22 36.56 55.36 22.24
CA SER A 22 36.28 56.65 22.93
C SER A 22 35.17 56.49 23.99
N GLU A 23 35.46 56.83 25.24
CA GLU A 23 34.52 56.95 26.38
C GLU A 23 33.67 58.24 26.32
N GLU A 24 32.42 58.22 26.81
CA GLU A 24 31.94 59.05 27.93
C GLU A 24 30.51 58.67 28.38
N LYS A 25 30.25 58.78 29.69
CA LYS A 25 29.00 58.42 30.39
C LYS A 25 28.01 59.60 30.42
N HIS A 26 26.70 59.33 30.35
CA HIS A 26 25.71 59.91 31.27
C HIS A 26 24.36 59.17 31.26
N ASP A 27 23.74 59.15 32.44
CA ASP A 27 22.56 58.42 32.90
C ASP A 27 21.22 59.12 32.55
N HIS A 28 20.18 58.35 32.16
CA HIS A 28 18.76 58.48 32.54
C HIS A 28 17.73 57.97 31.49
N SER A 29 16.80 57.14 32.00
CA SER A 29 15.36 57.07 31.68
C SER A 29 14.87 56.48 30.34
N GLY A 30 14.36 55.23 30.44
CA GLY A 30 13.15 54.67 29.82
C GLY A 30 12.70 55.08 28.42
N ASP A 31 12.60 54.11 27.51
CA ASP A 31 11.36 53.79 26.78
C ASP A 31 11.52 52.45 26.04
N ASP A 32 10.41 51.74 25.89
CA ASP A 32 10.25 50.42 25.28
C ASP A 32 10.65 50.38 23.80
N THR A 33 11.35 49.33 23.38
CA THR A 33 11.15 48.64 22.09
C THR A 33 11.91 47.32 22.12
N ALA A 34 11.21 46.25 22.51
CA ALA A 34 11.69 44.90 22.32
C ALA A 34 11.71 44.59 20.81
N LEU A 35 12.90 44.37 20.27
CA LEU A 35 13.09 43.69 18.98
C LEU A 35 12.97 42.19 19.25
N ASP A 36 11.87 41.60 18.79
CA ASP A 36 11.66 40.16 18.77
C ASP A 36 12.76 39.48 17.94
N GLU A 37 13.64 38.78 18.63
CA GLU A 37 14.57 37.82 18.04
C GLU A 37 13.78 36.56 17.72
N VAL A 38 13.20 36.51 16.51
CA VAL A 38 12.59 35.28 15.97
C VAL A 38 13.69 34.26 15.81
N THR A 39 13.79 33.38 16.82
CA THR A 39 14.60 32.17 16.74
C THR A 39 13.82 31.20 15.86
N GLU A 40 14.27 30.99 14.62
CA GLU A 40 13.84 29.86 13.79
C GLU A 40 14.25 28.58 14.53
N GLN A 41 13.30 27.97 15.24
CA GLN A 41 13.42 26.57 15.61
C GLN A 41 13.18 25.73 14.35
N PRO A 42 14.06 24.77 14.02
CA PRO A 42 13.72 23.76 13.05
C PRO A 42 12.53 22.98 13.59
N ALA A 43 11.48 22.85 12.78
CA ALA A 43 10.40 21.92 13.07
C ALA A 43 11.01 20.51 13.18
N GLU A 44 11.14 20.01 14.41
CA GLU A 44 11.35 18.59 14.64
C GLU A 44 10.14 17.86 14.06
N SER A 45 10.33 17.30 12.86
CA SER A 45 9.42 16.30 12.31
C SER A 45 9.52 15.09 13.24
N GLY A 46 8.63 15.05 14.22
CA GLY A 46 8.54 14.01 15.24
C GLY A 46 8.00 12.71 14.65
N VAL A 47 8.72 12.11 13.71
CA VAL A 47 8.48 10.72 13.33
C VAL A 47 9.21 9.85 14.36
N ASN A 48 8.45 9.15 15.20
CA ASN A 48 9.02 8.18 16.13
C ASN A 48 9.65 7.04 15.30
N PRO A 49 11.00 6.87 15.29
CA PRO A 49 11.65 5.90 14.41
C PRO A 49 11.24 4.45 14.71
N LEU A 50 10.75 4.18 15.92
CA LEU A 50 10.24 2.87 16.29
C LEU A 50 8.81 2.64 15.78
N ALA A 51 7.98 3.69 15.69
CA ALA A 51 6.65 3.61 15.10
C ALA A 51 6.76 3.41 13.59
N ASP A 52 7.63 4.19 12.94
CA ASP A 52 7.94 4.08 11.51
C ASP A 52 8.48 2.68 11.14
N PHE A 53 9.46 2.16 11.89
CA PHE A 53 9.96 0.79 11.68
C PHE A 53 8.88 -0.28 11.88
N LYS A 54 8.01 -0.12 12.90
CA LYS A 54 6.91 -1.06 13.13
C LYS A 54 5.88 -1.02 12.00
N PHE A 55 5.55 0.17 11.53
CA PHE A 55 4.62 0.38 10.42
C PHE A 55 5.15 -0.23 9.13
N HIS A 56 6.42 0.03 8.80
CA HIS A 56 7.12 -0.62 7.68
C HIS A 56 7.11 -2.15 7.80
N THR A 57 7.37 -2.67 9.01
CA THR A 57 7.33 -4.11 9.28
C THR A 57 5.91 -4.67 9.14
N MET A 58 4.86 -3.93 9.51
CA MET A 58 3.49 -4.41 9.39
C MET A 58 3.08 -4.48 7.91
N ILE A 59 3.27 -3.42 7.13
CA ILE A 59 2.96 -3.41 5.69
C ILE A 59 3.73 -4.52 4.96
N ALA A 60 5.04 -4.62 5.18
CA ALA A 60 5.88 -5.62 4.51
C ALA A 60 5.56 -7.07 4.89
N ASN A 61 4.81 -7.30 5.97
CA ASN A 61 4.36 -8.64 6.40
C ASN A 61 2.89 -8.92 6.06
N LEU A 62 2.17 -7.98 5.45
CA LEU A 62 0.86 -8.29 4.89
C LEU A 62 1.04 -9.28 3.72
N PRO A 63 0.22 -10.35 3.65
CA PRO A 63 0.32 -11.28 2.52
C PRO A 63 0.00 -10.54 1.22
N SER A 64 0.64 -10.94 0.13
CA SER A 64 0.27 -10.40 -1.18
C SER A 64 -1.20 -10.72 -1.45
N PRO A 65 -2.05 -9.73 -1.79
CA PRO A 65 -3.44 -9.99 -2.19
C PRO A 65 -3.56 -10.94 -3.39
N LEU A 66 -2.45 -11.09 -4.15
CA LEU A 66 -2.33 -12.02 -5.28
C LEU A 66 -2.13 -13.48 -4.85
N GLU A 67 -1.86 -13.77 -3.57
CA GLU A 67 -1.82 -15.14 -3.03
C GLU A 67 -3.16 -15.87 -3.26
N THR A 68 -4.26 -15.13 -3.26
CA THR A 68 -5.59 -15.61 -3.68
C THR A 68 -5.56 -16.21 -5.09
N PHE A 69 -4.81 -15.62 -6.03
CA PHE A 69 -4.68 -16.16 -7.38
C PHE A 69 -3.86 -17.43 -7.44
N HIS A 70 -2.89 -17.61 -6.55
CA HIS A 70 -2.19 -18.89 -6.44
C HIS A 70 -3.13 -20.00 -5.95
N ILE A 71 -4.02 -19.69 -5.00
CA ILE A 71 -5.07 -20.61 -4.54
C ILE A 71 -6.03 -20.95 -5.68
N ILE A 72 -6.47 -19.94 -6.45
CA ILE A 72 -7.37 -20.12 -7.59
C ILE A 72 -6.70 -20.94 -8.70
N GLU A 73 -5.40 -20.74 -8.95
CA GLU A 73 -4.64 -21.52 -9.94
C GLU A 73 -4.59 -23.02 -9.63
N GLN A 74 -4.63 -23.37 -8.35
CA GLN A 74 -4.59 -24.76 -7.90
C GLN A 74 -5.95 -25.48 -8.02
N VAL A 75 -7.04 -24.75 -8.25
CA VAL A 75 -8.39 -25.30 -8.31
C VAL A 75 -8.98 -25.16 -9.72
N ASN A 76 -9.53 -26.24 -10.26
CA ASN A 76 -10.15 -26.24 -11.60
C ASN A 76 -11.64 -25.89 -11.50
N LEU A 77 -11.94 -24.67 -11.02
CA LEU A 77 -13.29 -24.16 -10.84
C LEU A 77 -13.65 -23.18 -11.96
N TYR A 78 -14.89 -23.25 -12.47
CA TYR A 78 -15.38 -22.26 -13.44
C TYR A 78 -15.48 -20.88 -12.79
N THR A 79 -15.27 -19.83 -13.56
CA THR A 79 -15.09 -18.44 -13.08
C THR A 79 -15.89 -17.44 -13.93
N ASP A 80 -16.68 -17.93 -14.89
CA ASP A 80 -17.43 -17.13 -15.87
C ASP A 80 -18.45 -16.14 -15.24
N GLU A 81 -18.85 -16.36 -14.00
CA GLU A 81 -19.85 -15.54 -13.30
C GLU A 81 -19.23 -14.46 -12.38
N ILE A 82 -17.90 -14.40 -12.26
CA ILE A 82 -17.21 -13.41 -11.42
C ILE A 82 -17.32 -12.03 -12.06
N LYS A 83 -17.98 -11.12 -11.34
CA LYS A 83 -18.16 -9.73 -11.76
C LYS A 83 -16.99 -8.87 -11.25
N LEU A 84 -16.10 -8.53 -12.17
CA LEU A 84 -15.02 -7.58 -11.92
C LEU A 84 -15.48 -6.13 -11.99
N THR A 85 -14.62 -5.22 -11.52
CA THR A 85 -14.82 -3.78 -11.65
C THR A 85 -14.73 -3.37 -13.11
N PRO A 86 -15.75 -2.71 -13.69
CA PRO A 86 -15.65 -2.24 -15.07
C PRO A 86 -14.53 -1.20 -15.20
N THR A 87 -13.70 -1.30 -16.23
CA THR A 87 -12.59 -0.36 -16.49
C THR A 87 -13.05 1.09 -16.60
N SER A 88 -14.28 1.33 -17.08
CA SER A 88 -14.88 2.67 -17.13
C SER A 88 -15.06 3.32 -15.75
N GLY A 89 -15.08 2.53 -14.67
CA GLY A 89 -15.19 3.03 -13.30
C GLY A 89 -14.02 3.91 -12.87
N VAL A 90 -12.88 3.85 -13.59
CA VAL A 90 -11.75 4.77 -13.34
C VAL A 90 -12.15 6.25 -13.46
N HIS A 91 -13.15 6.57 -14.29
CA HIS A 91 -13.61 7.94 -14.50
C HIS A 91 -14.36 8.52 -13.30
N ASP A 92 -14.85 7.67 -12.40
CA ASP A 92 -15.57 8.07 -11.20
C ASP A 92 -14.62 8.34 -10.02
N LEU A 93 -13.33 8.00 -10.14
CA LEU A 93 -12.32 8.19 -9.09
C LEU A 93 -11.88 9.66 -8.99
N SER A 94 -12.60 10.41 -8.15
CA SER A 94 -12.47 11.85 -8.05
C SER A 94 -11.30 12.31 -7.17
N THR A 95 -10.96 11.55 -6.12
CA THR A 95 -9.95 11.91 -5.12
C THR A 95 -8.63 11.15 -5.31
N ALA A 96 -7.53 11.66 -4.74
CA ALA A 96 -6.24 10.97 -4.77
C ALA A 96 -6.30 9.62 -4.03
N MET A 97 -7.01 9.59 -2.90
CA MET A 97 -7.27 8.40 -2.11
C MET A 97 -8.06 7.34 -2.90
N ALA A 98 -9.16 7.74 -3.56
CA ALA A 98 -9.95 6.84 -4.41
C ALA A 98 -9.13 6.27 -5.59
N ARG A 99 -8.20 7.05 -6.16
CA ARG A 99 -7.26 6.57 -7.19
C ARG A 99 -6.30 5.51 -6.65
N ALA A 100 -5.79 5.68 -5.44
CA ALA A 100 -4.89 4.70 -4.82
C ALA A 100 -5.62 3.39 -4.50
N TYR A 101 -6.80 3.45 -3.89
CA TYR A 101 -7.66 2.28 -3.70
C TYR A 101 -8.02 1.62 -5.04
N GLY A 102 -8.46 2.43 -6.01
CA GLY A 102 -8.83 1.97 -7.34
C GLY A 102 -7.68 1.29 -8.08
N TYR A 103 -6.45 1.81 -7.95
CA TYR A 103 -5.27 1.17 -8.54
C TYR A 103 -5.10 -0.26 -8.02
N GLY A 104 -5.26 -0.48 -6.71
CA GLY A 104 -5.23 -1.82 -6.12
C GLY A 104 -6.32 -2.73 -6.68
N VAL A 105 -7.57 -2.24 -6.70
CA VAL A 105 -8.72 -2.98 -7.27
C VAL A 105 -8.47 -3.39 -8.72
N PHE A 106 -8.07 -2.45 -9.58
CA PHE A 106 -7.85 -2.73 -11.00
C PHE A 106 -6.63 -3.62 -11.24
N MET A 107 -5.60 -3.54 -10.39
CA MET A 107 -4.44 -4.43 -10.46
C MET A 107 -4.84 -5.89 -10.17
N THR A 108 -5.69 -6.10 -9.17
CA THR A 108 -6.24 -7.41 -8.84
C THR A 108 -7.12 -7.93 -9.98
N ASP A 109 -8.01 -7.12 -10.52
CA ASP A 109 -8.84 -7.48 -11.68
C ASP A 109 -8.00 -7.84 -12.92
N MET A 110 -6.91 -7.12 -13.17
CA MET A 110 -5.97 -7.43 -14.25
C MET A 110 -5.33 -8.82 -14.04
N GLY A 111 -4.88 -9.10 -12.82
CA GLY A 111 -4.32 -10.40 -12.44
C GLY A 111 -5.29 -11.54 -12.70
N PHE A 112 -6.55 -11.36 -12.29
CA PHE A 112 -7.60 -12.35 -12.53
C PHE A 112 -7.90 -12.56 -14.01
N MET A 113 -8.02 -11.50 -14.82
CA MET A 113 -8.25 -11.65 -16.26
C MET A 113 -7.10 -12.32 -17.00
N ALA A 114 -5.87 -12.12 -16.53
CA ALA A 114 -4.73 -12.81 -17.10
C ALA A 114 -4.70 -14.30 -16.73
N TYR A 115 -5.12 -14.64 -15.50
CA TYR A 115 -5.37 -16.02 -15.10
C TYR A 115 -6.42 -16.68 -16.01
N GLU A 116 -7.52 -15.97 -16.30
CA GLU A 116 -8.60 -16.43 -17.20
C GLU A 116 -8.25 -16.43 -18.69
N HIS A 117 -7.00 -16.14 -19.06
CA HIS A 117 -6.54 -16.01 -20.44
C HIS A 117 -7.33 -15.00 -21.29
N GLN A 118 -7.94 -13.99 -20.65
CA GLN A 118 -8.73 -12.96 -21.30
C GLN A 118 -7.83 -11.82 -21.81
N ASN A 119 -6.90 -12.12 -22.72
CA ASN A 119 -5.83 -11.20 -23.15
C ASN A 119 -6.28 -9.76 -23.46
N GLN A 120 -7.42 -9.60 -24.14
CA GLN A 120 -7.93 -8.25 -24.45
C GLN A 120 -8.40 -7.52 -23.18
N LYS A 121 -9.10 -8.21 -22.28
CA LYS A 121 -9.52 -7.62 -21.00
C LYS A 121 -8.31 -7.29 -20.12
N THR A 122 -7.31 -8.19 -20.08
CA THR A 122 -6.04 -7.92 -19.39
C THR A 122 -5.37 -6.66 -19.93
N LEU A 123 -5.34 -6.45 -21.25
CA LEU A 123 -4.84 -5.22 -21.88
C LEU A 123 -5.66 -3.98 -21.50
N ASP A 124 -6.99 -4.12 -21.41
CA ASP A 124 -7.87 -3.01 -21.03
C ASP A 124 -7.57 -2.56 -19.57
N TYR A 125 -7.45 -3.51 -18.64
CA TYR A 125 -7.04 -3.19 -17.25
C TYR A 125 -5.61 -2.67 -17.16
N PHE A 126 -4.67 -3.20 -17.96
CA PHE A 126 -3.30 -2.71 -18.01
C PHE A 126 -3.22 -1.22 -18.32
N ASN A 127 -4.01 -0.75 -19.28
CA ASN A 127 -4.05 0.68 -19.61
C ASN A 127 -4.59 1.51 -18.43
N VAL A 128 -5.64 1.04 -17.76
CA VAL A 128 -6.19 1.70 -16.55
C VAL A 128 -5.14 1.78 -15.44
N CYS A 129 -4.46 0.67 -15.13
CA CYS A 129 -3.42 0.64 -14.10
C CYS A 129 -2.23 1.54 -14.45
N ARG A 130 -1.82 1.60 -15.73
CA ARG A 130 -0.75 2.51 -16.17
C ARG A 130 -1.15 3.98 -16.01
N ASP A 131 -2.38 4.33 -16.35
CA ASP A 131 -2.85 5.71 -16.24
C ASP A 131 -2.95 6.11 -14.76
N LEU A 132 -3.47 5.24 -13.90
CA LEU A 132 -3.50 5.44 -12.45
C LEU A 132 -2.10 5.51 -11.83
N SER A 133 -1.14 4.67 -12.25
CA SER A 133 0.23 4.73 -11.73
C SER A 133 0.91 6.06 -12.08
N ASN A 134 0.64 6.62 -13.27
CA ASN A 134 1.09 7.95 -13.64
C ASN A 134 0.46 9.03 -12.75
N GLU A 135 -0.84 8.96 -12.48
CA GLU A 135 -1.54 9.89 -11.57
C GLU A 135 -1.01 9.79 -10.12
N LEU A 136 -0.60 8.59 -9.71
CA LEU A 136 0.06 8.33 -8.44
C LEU A 136 1.56 8.64 -8.46
N GLY A 137 2.14 9.12 -9.56
CA GLY A 137 3.56 9.47 -9.67
C GLY A 137 4.54 8.29 -9.73
N ALA A 138 4.05 7.08 -9.94
CA ALA A 138 4.83 5.84 -10.01
C ALA A 138 4.84 5.19 -11.41
N GLY A 139 4.53 5.96 -12.46
CA GLY A 139 4.48 5.47 -13.84
C GLY A 139 5.77 4.81 -14.33
N GLU A 140 6.93 5.35 -13.96
CA GLU A 140 8.23 4.77 -14.35
C GLU A 140 8.45 3.37 -13.73
N VAL A 141 8.00 3.17 -12.49
CA VAL A 141 8.07 1.87 -11.81
C VAL A 141 7.16 0.87 -12.51
N PHE A 142 5.94 1.28 -12.85
CA PHE A 142 4.99 0.47 -13.60
C PHE A 142 5.56 0.06 -14.98
N ASP A 143 6.13 1.00 -15.73
CA ASP A 143 6.66 0.74 -17.08
C ASP A 143 7.88 -0.19 -17.06
N ARG A 144 8.76 -0.03 -16.06
CA ARG A 144 9.93 -0.90 -15.89
C ARG A 144 9.53 -2.34 -15.55
N THR A 145 8.47 -2.53 -14.76
CA THR A 145 8.11 -3.83 -14.19
C THR A 145 7.12 -4.61 -15.05
N ILE A 146 6.08 -3.95 -15.58
CA ILE A 146 4.99 -4.58 -16.32
C ILE A 146 5.16 -4.38 -17.83
N THR A 147 5.33 -3.14 -18.31
CA THR A 147 5.29 -2.84 -19.77
C THR A 147 6.34 -3.63 -20.56
N THR A 148 7.58 -3.69 -20.06
CA THR A 148 8.68 -4.40 -20.75
C THR A 148 8.45 -5.92 -20.84
N ASN A 149 7.70 -6.47 -19.90
CA ASN A 149 7.50 -7.92 -19.74
C ASN A 149 6.13 -8.40 -20.25
N PHE A 150 5.19 -7.49 -20.50
CA PHE A 150 3.82 -7.82 -20.86
C PHE A 150 3.72 -8.55 -22.21
N GLU A 151 4.42 -8.05 -23.24
CA GLU A 151 4.42 -8.67 -24.58
C GLU A 151 5.11 -10.05 -24.59
N GLU A 152 6.08 -10.28 -23.70
CA GLU A 152 6.85 -11.52 -23.64
C GLU A 152 6.19 -12.60 -22.76
N ASN A 153 5.43 -12.20 -21.72
CA ASN A 153 4.92 -13.12 -20.68
C ASN A 153 3.42 -13.44 -20.79
N THR A 154 2.65 -12.74 -21.62
CA THR A 154 1.20 -13.05 -21.85
C THR A 154 0.95 -14.41 -22.48
N THR A 155 1.98 -15.13 -22.93
CA THR A 155 1.87 -16.49 -23.47
C THR A 155 1.85 -17.59 -22.39
N SER A 156 2.14 -17.27 -21.12
CA SER A 156 2.16 -18.24 -20.01
C SER A 156 1.58 -17.64 -18.73
N GLN A 157 0.50 -18.23 -18.24
CA GLN A 157 -0.21 -17.81 -17.02
C GLN A 157 0.73 -17.65 -15.82
N GLU A 158 1.47 -18.71 -15.48
CA GLU A 158 2.39 -18.70 -14.34
C GLU A 158 3.43 -17.58 -14.45
N LYS A 159 3.95 -17.31 -15.66
CA LYS A 159 4.92 -16.22 -15.87
C LYS A 159 4.26 -14.85 -15.74
N PHE A 160 3.04 -14.71 -16.25
CA PHE A 160 2.29 -13.48 -16.12
C PHE A 160 1.94 -13.18 -14.66
N VAL A 161 1.41 -14.16 -13.92
CA VAL A 161 1.10 -14.01 -12.49
C VAL A 161 2.35 -13.64 -11.70
N LYS A 162 3.50 -14.30 -11.93
CA LYS A 162 4.77 -13.93 -11.28
C LYS A 162 5.25 -12.52 -11.65
N MET A 163 5.05 -12.09 -12.89
CA MET A 163 5.35 -10.72 -13.31
C MET A 163 4.46 -9.72 -12.58
N MET A 164 3.17 -10.04 -12.42
CA MET A 164 2.21 -9.23 -11.66
C MET A 164 2.58 -9.13 -10.18
N ASP A 165 2.93 -10.25 -9.55
CA ASP A 165 3.44 -10.28 -8.17
C ASP A 165 4.67 -9.38 -8.01
N HIS A 166 5.63 -9.50 -8.93
CA HIS A 166 6.82 -8.67 -8.91
C HIS A 166 6.50 -7.18 -9.05
N ALA A 167 5.60 -6.82 -9.97
CA ALA A 167 5.22 -5.43 -10.17
C ALA A 167 4.41 -4.83 -9.02
N PHE A 168 3.53 -5.62 -8.40
CA PHE A 168 2.81 -5.22 -7.21
C PHE A 168 3.79 -4.91 -6.06
N ASN A 169 4.74 -5.82 -5.82
CA ASN A 169 5.75 -5.64 -4.78
C ASN A 169 6.68 -4.45 -5.06
N GLU A 170 7.10 -4.23 -6.30
CA GLU A 170 7.93 -3.06 -6.67
C GLU A 170 7.16 -1.73 -6.49
N MET A 171 5.87 -1.72 -6.79
CA MET A 171 5.02 -0.55 -6.57
C MET A 171 4.82 -0.28 -5.06
N ASP A 172 4.56 -1.31 -4.28
CA ASP A 172 4.41 -1.21 -2.83
C ASP A 172 5.72 -0.72 -2.19
N GLN A 173 6.85 -1.33 -2.54
CA GLN A 173 8.18 -0.90 -2.11
C GLN A 173 8.48 0.54 -2.52
N TYR A 174 8.13 0.94 -3.75
CA TYR A 174 8.30 2.32 -4.17
C TYR A 174 7.49 3.30 -3.30
N MET A 175 6.25 2.97 -2.96
CA MET A 175 5.44 3.83 -2.08
C MET A 175 6.03 3.91 -0.68
N VAL A 176 6.47 2.78 -0.14
CA VAL A 176 7.11 2.71 1.18
C VAL A 176 8.44 3.48 1.22
N ASP A 177 9.32 3.30 0.24
CA ASP A 177 10.64 3.94 0.17
C ASP A 177 10.56 5.47 -0.03
N ASN A 178 9.44 5.97 -0.56
CA ASN A 178 9.18 7.39 -0.75
C ASN A 178 8.34 8.01 0.38
N GLU A 179 8.26 7.34 1.54
CA GLU A 179 7.51 7.79 2.74
C GLU A 179 5.99 7.97 2.48
N ARG A 180 5.46 7.31 1.44
CA ARG A 180 4.04 7.39 1.04
C ARG A 180 3.24 6.22 1.60
N PHE A 181 3.38 6.06 2.91
CA PHE A 181 2.77 5.03 3.74
C PHE A 181 1.24 4.96 3.63
N VAL A 182 0.59 6.13 3.54
CA VAL A 182 -0.87 6.21 3.31
C VAL A 182 -1.22 5.60 1.96
N ASN A 183 -0.54 5.97 0.88
CA ASN A 183 -0.81 5.41 -0.46
C ASN A 183 -0.51 3.92 -0.56
N ALA A 184 0.56 3.43 0.08
CA ALA A 184 0.85 1.99 0.15
C ALA A 184 -0.32 1.24 0.82
N THR A 185 -0.80 1.76 1.95
CA THR A 185 -1.95 1.18 2.68
C THR A 185 -3.24 1.24 1.85
N GLU A 186 -3.48 2.34 1.14
CA GLU A 186 -4.63 2.49 0.25
C GLU A 186 -4.60 1.47 -0.90
N ILE A 187 -3.47 1.36 -1.60
CA ILE A 187 -3.29 0.40 -2.68
C ILE A 187 -3.49 -1.04 -2.17
N PHE A 188 -2.91 -1.35 -1.00
CA PHE A 188 -3.08 -2.65 -0.38
C PHE A 188 -4.56 -2.93 -0.05
N LEU A 189 -5.27 -2.00 0.59
CA LEU A 189 -6.67 -2.18 0.99
C LEU A 189 -7.58 -2.41 -0.22
N GLY A 190 -7.38 -1.65 -1.30
CA GLY A 190 -8.09 -1.84 -2.56
C GLY A 190 -7.86 -3.22 -3.17
N SER A 191 -6.60 -3.68 -3.16
CA SER A 191 -6.22 -5.00 -3.68
C SER A 191 -6.77 -6.15 -2.81
N TRP A 192 -6.74 -5.96 -1.48
CA TRP A 192 -7.25 -6.92 -0.52
C TRP A 192 -8.76 -7.11 -0.69
N VAL A 193 -9.54 -6.02 -0.70
CA VAL A 193 -11.00 -6.14 -0.84
C VAL A 193 -11.38 -6.81 -2.16
N GLU A 194 -10.70 -6.48 -3.27
CA GLU A 194 -11.02 -7.08 -4.58
C GLU A 194 -10.69 -8.57 -4.63
N SER A 195 -9.55 -8.97 -4.05
CA SER A 195 -9.17 -10.39 -4.00
C SER A 195 -10.19 -11.20 -3.21
N GLN A 196 -10.73 -10.64 -2.13
CA GLN A 196 -11.79 -11.26 -1.34
C GLN A 196 -13.13 -11.30 -2.06
N VAL A 197 -13.49 -10.26 -2.82
CA VAL A 197 -14.71 -10.27 -3.66
C VAL A 197 -14.63 -11.40 -4.69
N ILE A 198 -13.48 -11.56 -5.35
CA ILE A 198 -13.26 -12.64 -6.33
C ILE A 198 -13.35 -14.01 -5.65
N ALA A 199 -12.65 -14.21 -4.52
CA ALA A 199 -12.66 -15.49 -3.80
C ALA A 199 -14.06 -15.88 -3.30
N ALA A 200 -14.80 -14.93 -2.71
CA ALA A 200 -16.17 -15.14 -2.28
C ALA A 200 -17.08 -15.47 -3.47
N GLY A 201 -16.95 -14.73 -4.58
CA GLY A 201 -17.70 -14.99 -5.82
C GLY A 201 -17.42 -16.37 -6.40
N ILE A 202 -16.19 -16.88 -6.31
CA ILE A 202 -15.84 -18.24 -6.76
C ILE A 202 -16.57 -19.31 -5.95
N LEU A 203 -16.83 -19.06 -4.67
CA LEU A 203 -17.52 -19.99 -3.78
C LEU A 203 -19.04 -19.84 -3.76
N GLN A 204 -19.59 -18.79 -4.38
CA GLN A 204 -21.04 -18.59 -4.43
C GLN A 204 -21.75 -19.77 -5.10
N GLY A 205 -22.70 -20.36 -4.37
CA GLY A 205 -23.44 -21.54 -4.79
C GLY A 205 -22.63 -22.84 -4.80
N ARG A 206 -21.42 -22.86 -4.22
CA ARG A 206 -20.51 -24.02 -4.21
C ARG A 206 -20.18 -24.47 -2.80
N GLU A 207 -20.79 -25.58 -2.40
CA GLU A 207 -20.53 -26.21 -1.11
C GLU A 207 -19.06 -26.63 -0.92
N LEU A 208 -18.63 -26.68 0.35
CA LEU A 208 -17.31 -27.19 0.73
C LEU A 208 -17.15 -28.65 0.30
N ASN A 209 -16.13 -28.91 -0.51
CA ASN A 209 -15.68 -30.23 -0.95
C ASN A 209 -14.18 -30.17 -1.28
N ASP A 210 -13.60 -31.28 -1.73
CA ASP A 210 -12.14 -31.34 -1.99
C ASP A 210 -11.66 -30.33 -3.04
N ASP A 211 -12.48 -30.01 -4.04
CA ASP A 211 -12.14 -29.05 -5.10
C ASP A 211 -12.25 -27.59 -4.64
N THR A 212 -13.21 -27.27 -3.77
CA THR A 212 -13.45 -25.91 -3.26
C THR A 212 -12.68 -25.59 -1.97
N ARG A 213 -12.20 -26.63 -1.27
CA ARG A 213 -11.50 -26.51 0.02
C ARG A 213 -10.35 -25.50 0.03
N PRO A 214 -9.45 -25.45 -0.98
CA PRO A 214 -8.36 -24.47 -0.96
C PRO A 214 -8.85 -23.02 -0.89
N VAL A 215 -9.95 -22.70 -1.58
CA VAL A 215 -10.53 -21.35 -1.58
C VAL A 215 -11.22 -21.06 -0.25
N TYR A 216 -11.93 -22.03 0.32
CA TYR A 216 -12.51 -21.94 1.67
C TYR A 216 -11.42 -21.71 2.75
N GLU A 217 -10.29 -22.41 2.65
CA GLU A 217 -9.12 -22.20 3.52
C GLU A 217 -8.53 -20.80 3.35
N GLY A 218 -8.49 -20.28 2.12
CA GLY A 218 -8.08 -18.90 1.83
C GLY A 218 -9.00 -17.83 2.42
N ILE A 219 -10.32 -18.05 2.41
CA ILE A 219 -11.29 -17.18 3.11
C ILE A 219 -11.07 -17.26 4.63
N PHE A 220 -10.88 -18.45 5.17
CA PHE A 220 -10.66 -18.66 6.61
C PHE A 220 -9.36 -17.99 7.09
N SER A 221 -8.28 -18.03 6.30
CA SER A 221 -6.98 -17.43 6.66
C SER A 221 -7.05 -15.91 6.83
N GLN A 222 -8.01 -15.24 6.19
CA GLN A 222 -8.21 -13.80 6.30
C GLN A 222 -8.51 -13.31 7.70
N LYS A 223 -8.94 -14.18 8.61
CA LYS A 223 -9.07 -13.84 10.04
C LYS A 223 -7.80 -13.19 10.61
N ARG A 224 -6.63 -13.66 10.19
CA ARG A 224 -5.36 -13.06 10.58
C ARG A 224 -5.12 -11.76 9.82
N HIS A 225 -5.33 -11.77 8.51
CA HIS A 225 -5.00 -10.65 7.63
C HIS A 225 -5.87 -9.42 7.90
N ALA A 226 -7.17 -9.59 8.14
CA ALA A 226 -8.06 -8.52 8.54
C ALA A 226 -7.66 -7.91 9.90
N SER A 227 -7.15 -8.73 10.83
CA SER A 227 -6.62 -8.24 12.11
C SER A 227 -5.34 -7.43 11.92
N ASP A 228 -4.42 -7.90 11.06
CA ASP A 228 -3.19 -7.18 10.76
C ASP A 228 -3.48 -5.85 10.03
N LEU A 229 -4.46 -5.86 9.12
CA LEU A 229 -4.93 -4.68 8.38
C LEU A 229 -5.53 -3.62 9.30
N ILE A 230 -6.34 -3.99 10.31
CA ILE A 230 -6.85 -3.03 11.30
C ILE A 230 -5.74 -2.38 12.10
N ASN A 231 -4.67 -3.11 12.43
CA ASN A 231 -3.52 -2.53 13.11
C ASN A 231 -2.82 -1.48 12.23
N VAL A 232 -2.64 -1.77 10.94
CA VAL A 232 -2.04 -0.81 9.99
C VAL A 232 -2.92 0.42 9.81
N LEU A 233 -4.23 0.23 9.61
CA LEU A 233 -5.17 1.34 9.46
C LEU A 233 -5.24 2.21 10.72
N GLY A 234 -5.08 1.63 11.91
CA GLY A 234 -5.04 2.37 13.17
C GLY A 234 -3.85 3.32 13.30
N GLU A 235 -2.75 3.07 12.60
CA GLU A 235 -1.57 3.96 12.59
C GLU A 235 -1.76 5.15 11.62
N ILE A 236 -2.74 5.08 10.71
CA ILE A 236 -3.10 6.14 9.75
C ILE A 236 -4.56 6.59 9.89
N ASP A 237 -5.16 6.40 11.07
CA ASP A 237 -6.60 6.59 11.33
C ASP A 237 -7.13 7.98 10.93
N SER A 238 -6.30 9.01 11.10
CA SER A 238 -6.60 10.40 10.74
C SER A 238 -6.58 10.69 9.23
N GLU A 239 -5.94 9.82 8.43
CA GLU A 239 -5.78 9.97 6.98
C GLU A 239 -6.80 9.14 6.19
N ILE A 240 -7.55 8.24 6.86
CA ILE A 240 -8.57 7.38 6.26
C ILE A 240 -9.98 7.80 6.68
N SER A 241 -10.96 7.51 5.82
CA SER A 241 -12.36 7.75 6.17
C SER A 241 -12.79 6.89 7.37
N PRO A 242 -13.49 7.47 8.37
CA PRO A 242 -14.07 6.70 9.48
C PRO A 242 -14.98 5.57 9.01
N ASP A 243 -15.75 5.79 7.93
CA ASP A 243 -16.64 4.78 7.36
C ASP A 243 -15.86 3.59 6.79
N VAL A 244 -14.66 3.84 6.24
CA VAL A 244 -13.76 2.80 5.73
C VAL A 244 -13.19 1.99 6.89
N TYR A 245 -12.71 2.67 7.94
CA TYR A 245 -12.19 2.00 9.13
C TYR A 245 -13.25 1.09 9.78
N GLU A 246 -14.48 1.62 9.99
CA GLU A 246 -15.60 0.86 10.55
C GLU A 246 -15.96 -0.35 9.67
N ALA A 247 -15.99 -0.19 8.35
CA ALA A 247 -16.28 -1.30 7.43
C ALA A 247 -15.21 -2.40 7.48
N VAL A 248 -13.93 -2.05 7.62
CA VAL A 248 -12.86 -3.04 7.79
C VAL A 248 -12.94 -3.72 9.16
N GLU A 249 -13.31 -2.99 10.22
CA GLU A 249 -13.48 -3.54 11.56
C GLU A 249 -14.65 -4.55 11.60
N GLU A 250 -15.76 -4.22 10.94
CA GLU A 250 -16.88 -5.15 10.75
C GLU A 250 -16.46 -6.44 10.03
N LEU A 251 -15.65 -6.34 8.97
CA LEU A 251 -15.11 -7.51 8.27
C LEU A 251 -14.19 -8.33 9.16
N MET A 252 -13.28 -7.68 9.91
CA MET A 252 -12.42 -8.36 10.87
C MET A 252 -13.25 -9.14 11.90
N MET A 253 -14.28 -8.52 12.49
CA MET A 253 -15.17 -9.19 13.43
C MET A 253 -15.93 -10.36 12.78
N PHE A 254 -16.36 -10.20 11.53
CA PHE A 254 -17.04 -11.24 10.77
C PHE A 254 -16.13 -12.47 10.55
N TYR A 255 -14.91 -12.27 10.03
CA TYR A 255 -13.92 -13.34 9.91
C TYR A 255 -13.56 -13.97 11.25
N ALA A 256 -13.53 -13.19 12.33
CA ALA A 256 -13.25 -13.71 13.66
C ALA A 256 -14.33 -14.68 14.17
N GLY A 257 -15.56 -14.58 13.65
CA GLY A 257 -16.69 -15.45 13.96
C GLY A 257 -16.54 -16.89 13.47
N PHE A 258 -15.71 -17.14 12.45
CA PHE A 258 -15.45 -18.50 11.96
C PHE A 258 -14.61 -19.30 12.96
N SER A 259 -15.08 -20.49 13.33
CA SER A 259 -14.37 -21.40 14.23
C SER A 259 -13.36 -22.26 13.49
N ASP A 260 -13.74 -22.73 12.31
CA ASP A 260 -12.99 -23.60 11.40
C ASP A 260 -13.51 -23.43 9.97
N VAL A 261 -12.85 -24.08 9.01
CA VAL A 261 -13.21 -24.00 7.58
C VAL A 261 -14.60 -24.59 7.33
N GLU A 262 -14.94 -25.66 8.03
CA GLU A 262 -16.23 -26.36 7.92
C GLU A 262 -17.41 -25.53 8.42
N SER A 263 -17.17 -24.50 9.25
CA SER A 263 -18.20 -23.59 9.76
C SER A 263 -18.70 -22.57 8.74
N ILE A 264 -17.98 -22.37 7.62
CA ILE A 264 -18.31 -21.36 6.62
C ILE A 264 -19.47 -21.86 5.73
N SER A 265 -20.64 -21.26 5.88
CA SER A 265 -21.83 -21.59 5.09
C SER A 265 -22.00 -20.69 3.85
N GLN A 266 -22.94 -21.06 2.97
CA GLN A 266 -23.32 -20.22 1.83
C GLN A 266 -24.00 -18.90 2.26
N ASP A 267 -24.70 -18.89 3.39
CA ASP A 267 -25.26 -17.67 3.96
C ASP A 267 -24.14 -16.74 4.44
N ASP A 268 -23.08 -17.30 5.05
CA ASP A 268 -21.90 -16.53 5.45
C ASP A 268 -21.15 -15.93 4.25
N LEU A 269 -20.99 -16.70 3.16
CA LEU A 269 -20.38 -16.19 1.93
C LEU A 269 -21.20 -15.07 1.30
N SER A 270 -22.53 -15.18 1.33
CA SER A 270 -23.44 -14.12 0.88
C SER A 270 -23.35 -12.87 1.75
N GLU A 271 -23.26 -13.03 3.07
CA GLU A 271 -23.05 -11.90 3.98
C GLU A 271 -21.66 -11.25 3.76
N LEU A 272 -20.62 -12.07 3.57
CA LEU A 272 -19.27 -11.60 3.27
C LEU A 272 -19.23 -10.75 2.00
N GLU A 273 -19.82 -11.24 0.91
CA GLU A 273 -19.89 -10.52 -0.36
C GLU A 273 -20.57 -9.15 -0.21
N ASN A 274 -21.64 -9.06 0.59
CA ASN A 274 -22.32 -7.80 0.86
C ASN A 274 -21.42 -6.82 1.64
N LYS A 275 -20.70 -7.29 2.67
CA LYS A 275 -19.78 -6.46 3.46
C LYS A 275 -18.61 -5.97 2.60
N LEU A 276 -18.02 -6.86 1.79
CA LEU A 276 -16.95 -6.52 0.86
C LEU A 276 -17.42 -5.53 -0.21
N SER A 277 -18.62 -5.71 -0.77
CA SER A 277 -19.20 -4.79 -1.76
C SER A 277 -19.45 -3.40 -1.16
N ARG A 278 -19.91 -3.33 0.10
CA ARG A 278 -20.03 -2.06 0.83
C ARG A 278 -18.67 -1.38 0.97
N LEU A 279 -17.65 -2.10 1.46
CA LEU A 279 -16.30 -1.55 1.61
C LEU A 279 -15.77 -1.05 0.27
N LYS A 280 -15.82 -1.88 -0.79
CA LYS A 280 -15.39 -1.50 -2.14
C LYS A 280 -16.10 -0.23 -2.63
N GLY A 281 -17.40 -0.09 -2.37
CA GLY A 281 -18.16 1.12 -2.70
C GLY A 281 -17.66 2.37 -1.96
N LEU A 282 -17.24 2.25 -0.70
CA LEU A 282 -16.64 3.35 0.06
C LEU A 282 -15.25 3.72 -0.47
N LEU A 283 -14.45 2.73 -0.89
CA LEU A 283 -13.10 2.95 -1.41
C LEU A 283 -13.08 3.66 -2.77
N LEU A 284 -14.10 3.42 -3.60
CA LEU A 284 -14.17 3.94 -4.98
C LEU A 284 -15.02 5.21 -5.11
N ALA A 285 -15.54 5.76 -4.00
CA ALA A 285 -16.32 7.01 -3.97
C ALA A 285 -15.41 8.26 -3.96
#